data_AF-A0A7Y8X4G2-F1
#
_entry.id   AF-A0A7Y8X4G2-F1
#
_cell.length_a   1.000
_cell.length_b   1.000
_cell.length_c   1.000
_cell.angle_alpha   90.00
_cell.angle_beta   90.00
_cell.angle_gamma   90.00
#
_symmetry.space_group_name_H-M   'P 1'
#
loop_
_entity.id
_entity.type
_entity.pdbx_description
1 polymer ?
#
loop_
_entity_poly.entity_id
_entity_poly.type
_entity_poly.pdbx_seq_one_letter_code
_entity_poly.pdbx_strand_id
1 'polypeptide(L)'
;MALREEGAPGTAMSVAGAMAARGEAHVWCWRPPERTDPADLPLLDTEEFRRALSLPAERDAAAFVRSRAGVRRALARLFGLEPGELALGRRACPGCGDAGHGPPRLVAPPVPLVLSMSRTAGACVLAVGAGSAIGVDAEALRPVRAGAAADPDLTAAEQRHLGALPSGPERDAAFHRVWTRKEAVVKATGLGLSGTELGLLETHPA
;
A
#
# COMPACT_ATOMS: atom_id res chain seq x y z
N MET A 1 20.72 36.26 -3.50
CA MET A 1 20.07 35.38 -4.49
C MET A 1 20.89 34.10 -4.54
N ALA A 2 20.67 33.21 -3.57
CA ALA A 2 21.45 31.97 -3.44
C ALA A 2 20.91 30.94 -4.43
N LEU A 3 21.81 30.38 -5.23
CA LEU A 3 21.55 29.28 -6.14
C LEU A 3 21.02 28.10 -5.32
N ARG A 4 19.79 27.68 -5.59
CA ARG A 4 19.28 26.39 -5.11
C ARG A 4 20.12 25.32 -5.79
N GLU A 5 20.84 24.52 -5.02
CA GLU A 5 21.31 23.23 -5.52
C GLU A 5 20.05 22.43 -5.85
N GLU A 6 19.80 22.25 -7.14
CA GLU A 6 18.79 21.33 -7.66
C GLU A 6 19.06 19.96 -7.01
N GLY A 7 18.11 19.47 -6.21
CA GLY A 7 18.16 18.13 -5.63
C GLY A 7 18.19 17.10 -6.76
N ALA A 8 19.39 16.76 -7.22
CA ALA A 8 19.58 16.16 -8.52
C ALA A 8 19.00 14.74 -8.59
N PRO A 9 18.46 14.31 -9.75
CA PRO A 9 18.07 12.93 -10.05
C PRO A 9 19.13 11.88 -9.65
N GLY A 10 20.41 12.29 -9.58
CA GLY A 10 21.52 11.47 -9.11
C GLY A 10 21.38 10.96 -7.67
N THR A 11 20.79 11.74 -6.75
CA THR A 11 20.60 11.31 -5.36
C THR A 11 19.55 10.22 -5.25
N ALA A 12 18.39 10.39 -5.90
CA ALA A 12 17.33 9.39 -5.90
C ALA A 12 17.76 8.07 -6.56
N MET A 13 18.50 8.16 -7.67
CA MET A 13 19.05 6.99 -8.35
C MET A 13 20.10 6.27 -7.50
N SER A 14 20.97 7.01 -6.82
CA SER A 14 21.97 6.46 -5.88
C SER A 14 21.30 5.72 -4.72
N VAL A 15 20.28 6.31 -4.11
CA VAL A 15 19.50 5.67 -3.03
C VAL A 15 18.84 4.39 -3.52
N ALA A 16 18.16 4.42 -4.67
CA ALA A 16 17.51 3.24 -5.23
C ALA A 16 18.52 2.13 -5.58
N GLY A 17 19.68 2.49 -6.14
CA GLY A 17 20.76 1.55 -6.43
C GLY A 17 21.33 0.91 -5.16
N ALA A 18 21.52 1.71 -4.10
CA ALA A 18 22.00 1.23 -2.81
C ALA A 18 20.99 0.28 -2.13
N MET A 19 19.69 0.62 -2.19
CA MET A 19 18.62 -0.26 -1.71
C MET A 19 18.61 -1.61 -2.44
N ALA A 20 18.73 -1.58 -3.78
CA ALA A 20 18.75 -2.79 -4.60
C ALA A 20 19.96 -3.67 -4.27
N ALA A 21 21.15 -3.07 -4.14
CA ALA A 21 22.39 -3.78 -3.83
C ALA A 21 22.34 -4.47 -2.46
N ARG A 22 21.60 -3.91 -1.49
CA ARG A 22 21.45 -4.46 -0.14
C ARG A 22 20.22 -5.37 0.02
N GLY A 23 19.35 -5.46 -0.99
CA GLY A 23 18.08 -6.17 -0.86
C GLY A 23 17.15 -5.53 0.17
N GLU A 24 17.22 -4.21 0.34
CA GLU A 24 16.48 -3.49 1.36
C GLU A 24 15.05 -3.14 0.93
N ALA A 25 14.13 -3.30 1.88
CA ALA A 25 12.79 -2.77 1.82
C ALA A 25 12.57 -1.78 2.97
N HIS A 26 11.93 -0.66 2.67
CA HIS A 26 11.58 0.34 3.67
C HIS A 26 10.07 0.37 3.83
N VAL A 27 9.61 0.39 5.09
CA VAL A 27 8.20 0.42 5.44
C VAL A 27 7.91 1.63 6.31
N TRP A 28 6.89 2.39 5.94
CA TRP A 28 6.35 3.49 6.73
C TRP A 28 4.92 3.17 7.13
N CYS A 29 4.57 3.54 8.36
CA CYS A 29 3.22 3.46 8.88
C CYS A 29 2.83 4.81 9.48
N TRP A 30 1.62 5.26 9.21
CA TRP A 30 1.05 6.46 9.82
C TRP A 30 -0.44 6.30 10.04
N ARG A 31 -0.98 7.11 10.96
CA ARG A 31 -2.43 7.16 11.20
C ARG A 31 -3.07 8.22 10.31
N PRO A 32 -4.18 7.91 9.61
CA PRO A 32 -4.98 8.93 8.95
C PRO A 32 -5.69 9.81 10.01
N PRO A 33 -5.79 11.13 9.79
CA PRO A 33 -6.56 12.02 10.65
C PRO A 33 -8.06 11.85 10.42
N GLU A 34 -8.87 12.32 11.37
CA GLU A 34 -10.34 12.32 11.26
C GLU A 34 -10.86 13.44 10.34
N ARG A 35 -10.04 14.48 10.09
CA ARG A 35 -10.33 15.61 9.20
C ARG A 35 -9.14 15.87 8.30
N THR A 36 -9.40 16.42 7.12
CA THR A 36 -8.35 16.77 6.16
C THR A 36 -7.42 17.84 6.73
N ASP A 37 -6.12 17.57 6.72
CA ASP A 37 -5.08 18.55 7.04
C ASP A 37 -4.86 19.46 5.81
N PRO A 38 -5.08 20.79 5.92
CA PRO A 38 -4.84 21.71 4.82
C PRO A 38 -3.40 21.65 4.27
N ALA A 39 -2.41 21.25 5.08
CA ALA A 39 -1.03 21.10 4.64
C ALA A 39 -0.79 19.89 3.72
N ASP A 40 -1.74 18.95 3.63
CA ASP A 40 -1.68 17.81 2.74
C ASP A 40 -2.29 18.11 1.36
N LEU A 41 -3.19 19.10 1.26
CA LEU A 41 -3.88 19.46 0.01
C LEU A 41 -2.94 19.87 -1.15
N PRO A 42 -1.89 20.68 -0.93
CA PRO A 42 -0.96 21.05 -2.00
C PRO A 42 -0.17 19.86 -2.56
N LEU A 43 -0.17 18.72 -1.88
CA LEU A 43 0.53 17.51 -2.29
C LEU A 43 -0.32 16.59 -3.15
N LEU A 44 -1.56 16.96 -3.46
CA LEU A 44 -2.44 16.17 -4.33
C LEU A 44 -2.28 16.62 -5.78
N ASP A 45 -2.29 15.66 -6.70
CA ASP A 45 -2.54 15.98 -8.11
C ASP A 45 -4.03 16.28 -8.36
N THR A 46 -4.35 16.75 -9.56
CA THR A 46 -5.72 17.14 -9.90
C THR A 46 -6.72 15.98 -9.80
N GLU A 47 -6.32 14.77 -10.16
CA GLU A 47 -7.21 13.60 -10.14
C GLU A 47 -7.42 13.10 -8.71
N GLU A 48 -6.36 13.09 -7.90
CA GLU A 48 -6.43 12.82 -6.47
C GLU A 48 -7.34 13.83 -5.77
N PHE A 49 -7.22 15.13 -6.11
CA PHE A 49 -8.06 16.16 -5.52
C PHE A 49 -9.54 15.96 -5.88
N ARG A 50 -9.86 15.68 -7.16
CA ARG A 50 -11.23 15.33 -7.59
C ARG A 50 -11.76 14.10 -6.87
N ARG A 51 -10.92 13.06 -6.74
CA ARG A 51 -11.28 11.83 -6.04
C ARG A 51 -11.60 12.13 -4.57
N ALA A 52 -10.78 12.93 -3.90
CA ALA A 52 -11.00 13.33 -2.51
C ALA A 52 -12.35 14.04 -2.33
N LEU A 53 -12.71 14.95 -3.25
CA LEU A 53 -14.00 15.65 -3.23
C LEU A 53 -15.21 14.72 -3.48
N SER A 54 -15.02 13.60 -4.18
CA SER A 54 -16.10 12.63 -4.45
C SER A 54 -16.41 11.70 -3.27
N LEU A 55 -15.57 11.68 -2.23
CA LEU A 55 -15.75 10.77 -1.09
C LEU A 55 -16.85 11.32 -0.17
N PRO A 56 -17.93 10.55 0.10
CA PRO A 56 -19.08 11.07 0.85
C PRO A 56 -18.78 11.43 2.30
N ALA A 57 -17.90 10.67 2.96
CA ALA A 57 -17.55 10.87 4.36
C ALA A 57 -16.27 11.70 4.50
N GLU A 58 -16.31 12.76 5.33
CA GLU A 58 -15.15 13.62 5.63
C GLU A 58 -13.94 12.80 6.09
N ARG A 59 -14.19 11.79 6.92
CA ARG A 59 -13.16 10.87 7.41
C ARG A 59 -12.48 10.07 6.30
N ASP A 60 -13.27 9.59 5.32
CA ASP A 60 -12.73 8.84 4.19
C ASP A 60 -11.92 9.74 3.27
N ALA A 61 -12.41 10.96 3.03
CA ALA A 61 -11.67 11.99 2.30
C ALA A 61 -10.34 12.33 2.99
N ALA A 62 -10.36 12.57 4.30
CA ALA A 62 -9.18 12.83 5.11
C ALA A 62 -8.17 11.69 5.05
N ALA A 63 -8.65 10.45 5.18
CA ALA A 63 -7.80 9.26 5.10
C ALA A 63 -7.20 9.07 3.69
N PHE A 64 -7.97 9.36 2.63
CA PHE A 64 -7.48 9.33 1.26
C PHE A 64 -6.40 10.39 1.02
N VAL A 65 -6.67 11.65 1.38
CA VAL A 65 -5.73 12.77 1.26
C VAL A 65 -4.43 12.46 2.01
N ARG A 66 -4.53 12.03 3.27
CA ARG A 66 -3.37 11.67 4.08
C ARG A 66 -2.59 10.49 3.50
N SER A 67 -3.27 9.53 2.87
CA SER A 67 -2.60 8.41 2.21
C SER A 67 -1.72 8.90 1.05
N ARG A 68 -2.23 9.78 0.19
CA ARG A 68 -1.48 10.32 -0.95
C ARG A 68 -0.33 11.22 -0.49
N ALA A 69 -0.60 12.15 0.41
CA ALA A 69 0.41 13.04 0.98
C ALA A 69 1.50 12.26 1.77
N GLY A 70 1.11 11.25 2.55
CA GLY A 70 2.03 10.42 3.32
C GLY A 70 3.04 9.67 2.44
N VAL A 71 2.61 9.17 1.27
CA VAL A 71 3.51 8.53 0.30
C VAL A 71 4.54 9.52 -0.23
N ARG A 72 4.11 10.72 -0.63
CA ARG A 72 5.03 11.77 -1.08
C ARG A 72 6.01 12.18 0.02
N ARG A 73 5.55 12.37 1.26
CA ARG A 73 6.44 12.69 2.40
C ARG A 73 7.44 11.57 2.71
N ALA A 74 7.02 10.31 2.63
CA ALA A 74 7.90 9.16 2.87
C ALA A 74 9.01 9.06 1.81
N LEU A 75 8.64 9.14 0.53
CA LEU A 75 9.59 9.10 -0.58
C LEU A 75 10.49 10.33 -0.62
N ALA A 76 9.96 11.51 -0.31
CA ALA A 76 10.73 12.75 -0.20
C ALA A 76 11.82 12.62 0.85
N ARG A 77 11.48 12.08 2.03
CA ARG A 77 12.45 11.78 3.09
C ARG A 77 13.48 10.74 2.67
N LEU A 78 13.07 9.71 1.91
CA LEU A 78 13.97 8.68 1.40
C LEU A 78 15.02 9.26 0.45
N PHE A 79 14.64 10.23 -0.38
CA PHE A 79 15.51 10.82 -1.41
C PHE A 79 16.18 12.14 -1.02
N GLY A 80 15.75 12.78 0.08
CA GLY A 80 16.16 14.14 0.40
C GLY A 80 15.59 15.19 -0.55
N LEU A 81 14.34 14.98 -1.02
CA LEU A 81 13.62 15.88 -1.92
C LEU A 81 12.44 16.55 -1.19
N GLU A 82 11.83 17.56 -1.81
CA GLU A 82 10.56 18.11 -1.35
C GLU A 82 9.37 17.22 -1.80
N PRO A 83 8.34 17.02 -0.96
CA PRO A 83 7.19 16.19 -1.32
C PRO A 83 6.45 16.62 -2.60
N GLY A 84 6.46 17.93 -2.91
CA GLY A 84 5.84 18.47 -4.11
C GLY A 84 6.58 18.16 -5.41
N GLU A 85 7.83 17.70 -5.33
CA GLU A 85 8.63 17.31 -6.50
C GLU A 85 8.29 15.89 -6.99
N LEU A 86 7.43 15.16 -6.26
CA LEU A 86 7.12 13.76 -6.52
C LEU A 86 5.80 13.59 -7.25
N ALA A 87 5.88 12.99 -8.43
CA ALA A 87 4.71 12.59 -9.21
C ALA A 87 4.42 11.10 -9.01
N LEU A 88 3.21 10.77 -8.58
CA LEU A 88 2.74 9.38 -8.46
C LEU A 88 1.87 9.01 -9.66
N GLY A 89 1.82 7.72 -10.00
CA GLY A 89 0.96 7.18 -11.04
C GLY A 89 0.66 5.71 -10.79
N ARG A 90 0.25 5.00 -11.83
CA ARG A 90 -0.04 3.55 -11.80
C ARG A 90 0.61 2.78 -12.93
N ARG A 91 1.24 1.65 -12.69
CA ARG A 91 1.66 0.76 -13.78
C ARG A 91 0.41 0.26 -14.52
N ALA A 92 0.54 -0.12 -15.78
CA ALA A 92 -0.50 -0.91 -16.43
C ALA A 92 -0.72 -2.19 -15.61
N CYS A 93 -1.98 -2.61 -15.49
CA CYS A 93 -2.32 -3.84 -14.81
C CYS A 93 -1.61 -5.01 -15.51
N PRO A 94 -0.79 -5.82 -14.79
CA PRO A 94 -0.12 -6.96 -15.41
C PRO A 94 -1.10 -8.05 -15.86
N GLY A 95 -2.33 -8.08 -15.33
CA GLY A 95 -3.35 -9.06 -15.71
C GLY A 95 -4.13 -8.71 -16.98
N CYS A 96 -4.53 -7.44 -17.16
CA CYS A 96 -5.41 -7.04 -18.26
C CYS A 96 -4.90 -5.85 -19.10
N GLY A 97 -3.77 -5.24 -18.72
CA GLY A 97 -3.18 -4.09 -19.43
C GLY A 97 -3.78 -2.72 -19.10
N ASP A 98 -4.87 -2.65 -18.32
CA ASP A 98 -5.54 -1.39 -17.98
C ASP A 98 -4.66 -0.46 -17.11
N ALA A 99 -4.57 0.81 -17.49
CA ALA A 99 -3.72 1.80 -16.81
C ALA A 99 -4.37 2.45 -15.57
N GLY A 100 -5.66 2.23 -15.34
CA GLY A 100 -6.46 2.82 -14.27
C GLY A 100 -6.40 2.04 -12.95
N HIS A 101 -6.11 0.74 -12.97
CA HIS A 101 -6.17 -0.11 -11.77
C HIS A 101 -4.91 -0.93 -11.47
N GLY A 102 -3.79 -0.68 -12.17
CA GLY A 102 -2.53 -1.34 -11.83
C GLY A 102 -1.84 -0.78 -10.57
N PRO A 103 -0.72 -1.41 -10.17
CA PRO A 103 0.03 -1.05 -8.95
C PRO A 103 0.52 0.40 -8.96
N PRO A 104 0.64 1.06 -7.80
CA PRO A 104 1.19 2.41 -7.74
C PRO A 104 2.64 2.46 -8.25
N ARG A 105 3.02 3.58 -8.87
CA ARG A 105 4.40 3.84 -9.31
C ARG A 105 4.82 5.27 -9.00
N LEU A 106 6.11 5.46 -8.77
CA LEU A 106 6.73 6.77 -8.84
C LEU A 106 7.00 7.11 -10.31
N VAL A 107 6.52 8.27 -10.75
CA VAL A 107 6.69 8.78 -12.11
C VAL A 107 7.87 9.74 -12.18
N ALA A 108 8.00 10.61 -11.18
CA ALA A 108 9.10 11.56 -11.06
C ALA A 108 9.62 11.62 -9.61
N PRO A 109 10.94 11.58 -9.39
CA PRO A 109 11.98 11.25 -10.38
C PRO A 109 11.88 9.79 -10.84
N PRO A 110 12.26 9.45 -12.09
CA PRO A 110 12.20 8.09 -12.60
C PRO A 110 13.33 7.24 -11.99
N VAL A 111 12.98 6.34 -11.08
CA VAL A 111 13.90 5.40 -10.42
C VAL A 111 13.29 3.99 -10.37
N PRO A 112 14.10 2.92 -10.33
CA PRO A 112 13.62 1.53 -10.39
C PRO A 112 13.02 1.04 -9.06
N LEU A 113 12.06 1.79 -8.51
CA LEU A 113 11.33 1.42 -7.30
C LEU A 113 10.03 0.67 -7.61
N VAL A 114 9.69 -0.20 -6.67
CA VAL A 114 8.38 -0.85 -6.57
C VAL A 114 7.71 -0.36 -5.30
N LEU A 115 6.46 0.07 -5.43
CA LEU A 115 5.66 0.61 -4.34
C LEU A 115 4.50 -0.33 -4.07
N SER A 116 4.21 -0.55 -2.79
CA SER A 116 2.96 -1.17 -2.35
C SER A 116 2.38 -0.38 -1.20
N MET A 117 1.06 -0.24 -1.15
CA MET A 117 0.39 0.48 -0.09
C MET A 117 -0.90 -0.19 0.32
N SER A 118 -1.25 -0.01 1.58
CA SER A 118 -2.56 -0.38 2.11
C SER A 118 -3.08 0.68 3.06
N ARG A 119 -4.40 0.74 3.19
CA ARG A 119 -5.10 1.65 4.07
C ARG A 119 -6.29 0.93 4.65
N THR A 120 -6.40 1.00 5.97
CA THR A 120 -7.53 0.50 6.72
C THR A 120 -7.93 1.52 7.78
N ALA A 121 -8.96 1.23 8.57
CA ALA A 121 -9.35 2.11 9.67
C ALA A 121 -8.18 2.30 10.65
N GLY A 122 -7.74 3.55 10.83
CA GLY A 122 -6.68 3.90 11.77
C GLY A 122 -5.24 3.67 11.31
N ALA A 123 -5.00 3.15 10.10
CA ALA A 123 -3.63 2.95 9.59
C ALA A 123 -3.51 3.10 8.06
N CYS A 124 -2.40 3.69 7.64
CA CYS A 124 -1.88 3.66 6.28
C CYS A 124 -0.47 3.06 6.33
N VAL A 125 -0.17 2.17 5.40
CA VAL A 125 1.16 1.56 5.27
C VAL A 125 1.66 1.71 3.83
N LEU A 126 2.95 2.02 3.70
CA LEU A 126 3.68 2.06 2.44
C LEU A 126 4.91 1.17 2.57
N ALA A 127 5.12 0.28 1.62
CA ALA A 127 6.36 -0.45 1.43
C ALA A 127 7.01 -0.02 0.11
N VAL A 128 8.32 0.16 0.16
CA VAL A 128 9.16 0.56 -0.97
C VAL A 128 10.30 -0.44 -1.08
N GLY A 129 10.43 -1.05 -2.25
CA GLY A 129 11.56 -1.90 -2.61
C GLY A 129 12.24 -1.37 -3.87
N ALA A 130 13.46 -1.83 -4.13
CA ALA A 130 14.19 -1.52 -5.35
C ALA A 130 14.48 -2.82 -6.12
N GLY A 131 13.99 -2.92 -7.35
CA GLY A 131 14.22 -4.09 -8.23
C GLY A 131 13.45 -5.38 -7.89
N SER A 132 12.85 -5.52 -6.71
CA SER A 132 12.04 -6.69 -6.33
C SER A 132 10.56 -6.35 -6.23
N ALA A 133 9.70 -7.31 -6.59
CA ALA A 133 8.28 -7.25 -6.28
C ALA A 133 8.09 -7.09 -4.75
N ILE A 134 7.21 -6.19 -4.33
CA ILE A 134 6.93 -5.94 -2.92
C ILE A 134 5.45 -5.72 -2.72
N GLY A 135 4.94 -6.24 -1.61
CA GLY A 135 3.55 -6.13 -1.22
C GLY A 135 3.42 -5.86 0.27
N VAL A 136 2.54 -4.94 0.63
CA VAL A 136 2.21 -4.66 2.03
C VAL A 136 0.71 -4.59 2.18
N ASP A 137 0.22 -5.16 3.26
CA ASP A 137 -1.17 -5.04 3.64
C ASP A 137 -1.35 -4.74 5.13
N ALA A 138 -2.49 -4.16 5.48
CA ALA A 138 -2.91 -3.90 6.84
C ALA A 138 -4.43 -3.96 6.95
N GLU A 139 -4.94 -4.78 7.86
CA GLU A 139 -6.36 -4.89 8.18
C GLU A 139 -6.67 -4.38 9.58
N ALA A 140 -7.75 -3.61 9.71
CA ALA A 140 -8.31 -3.25 11.01
C ALA A 140 -9.03 -4.45 11.61
N LEU A 141 -8.66 -4.82 12.83
CA LEU A 141 -9.34 -5.86 13.58
C LEU A 141 -10.81 -5.47 13.79
N ARG A 142 -11.70 -6.35 13.32
CA ARG A 142 -13.15 -6.20 13.38
C ARG A 142 -13.80 -7.58 13.34
N PRO A 143 -15.03 -7.72 13.85
CA PRO A 143 -15.80 -8.96 13.68
C PRO A 143 -15.84 -9.38 12.21
N VAL A 144 -15.54 -10.65 11.92
CA VAL A 144 -15.67 -11.18 10.56
C VAL A 144 -17.07 -11.72 10.32
N ARG A 145 -17.49 -11.75 9.06
CA ARG A 145 -18.80 -12.30 8.68
C ARG A 145 -18.91 -13.78 9.09
N ALA A 146 -20.13 -14.22 9.38
CA ALA A 146 -20.40 -15.64 9.55
C ALA A 146 -19.90 -16.43 8.31
N GLY A 147 -19.24 -17.56 8.55
CA GLY A 147 -18.68 -18.39 7.48
C GLY A 147 -17.34 -17.91 6.89
N ALA A 148 -16.71 -16.84 7.41
CA ALA A 148 -15.38 -16.42 6.95
C ALA A 148 -14.30 -17.51 7.12
N ALA A 149 -14.43 -18.40 8.11
CA ALA A 149 -13.53 -19.54 8.28
C ALA A 149 -13.67 -20.62 7.19
N ALA A 150 -14.72 -20.57 6.36
CA ALA A 150 -14.96 -21.46 5.22
C ALA A 150 -14.89 -20.69 3.89
N ASP A 151 -14.22 -19.54 3.88
CA ASP A 151 -14.04 -18.73 2.68
C ASP A 151 -13.21 -19.52 1.63
N PRO A 152 -13.67 -19.63 0.36
CA PRO A 152 -12.97 -20.36 -0.69
C PRO A 152 -11.59 -19.79 -1.04
N ASP A 153 -11.31 -18.53 -0.67
CA ASP A 153 -9.96 -17.94 -0.84
C ASP A 153 -8.96 -18.41 0.24
N LEU A 154 -9.43 -19.16 1.22
CA LEU A 154 -8.60 -19.85 2.20
C LEU A 154 -8.26 -21.26 1.73
N THR A 155 -7.03 -21.68 1.99
CA THR A 155 -6.60 -23.07 1.78
C THR A 155 -7.35 -24.00 2.75
N ALA A 156 -7.35 -25.30 2.45
CA ALA A 156 -7.92 -26.31 3.34
C ALA A 156 -7.22 -26.36 4.72
N ALA A 157 -5.96 -25.93 4.84
CA ALA A 157 -5.26 -25.88 6.12
C ALA A 157 -5.65 -24.63 6.93
N GLU A 158 -5.74 -23.46 6.30
CA GLU A 158 -6.23 -22.23 6.93
C GLU A 158 -7.69 -22.37 7.40
N GLN A 159 -8.56 -22.97 6.58
CA GLN A 159 -9.95 -23.25 6.97
C GLN A 159 -10.02 -24.16 8.21
N ARG A 160 -9.20 -25.21 8.28
CA ARG A 160 -9.12 -26.09 9.45
C ARG A 160 -8.60 -25.35 10.68
N HIS A 161 -7.56 -24.54 10.53
CA HIS A 161 -7.00 -23.74 11.61
C HIS A 161 -8.04 -22.78 12.20
N LEU A 162 -8.66 -21.96 11.34
CA LEU A 162 -9.69 -20.99 11.74
C LEU A 162 -10.96 -21.67 12.26
N GLY A 163 -11.29 -22.85 11.72
CA GLY A 163 -12.41 -23.68 12.17
C GLY A 163 -12.24 -24.19 13.61
N ALA A 164 -11.01 -24.49 14.02
CA ALA A 164 -10.68 -25.03 15.34
C ALA A 164 -10.70 -23.99 16.47
N LEU A 165 -10.54 -22.69 16.16
CA LEU A 165 -10.68 -21.62 17.14
C LEU A 165 -12.16 -21.44 17.55
N PRO A 166 -12.49 -20.94 18.76
CA PRO A 166 -13.85 -20.55 19.11
C PRO A 166 -14.35 -19.35 18.29
N SER A 167 -15.66 -19.16 18.15
CA SER A 167 -16.19 -17.97 17.48
C SER A 167 -15.90 -16.74 18.34
N GLY A 168 -15.44 -15.65 17.73
CA GLY A 168 -15.19 -14.40 18.43
C GLY A 168 -13.82 -13.78 18.10
N PRO A 169 -13.35 -12.86 18.95
CA PRO A 169 -12.22 -11.97 18.62
C PRO A 169 -10.92 -12.69 18.24
N GLU A 170 -10.65 -13.87 18.82
CA GLU A 170 -9.46 -14.66 18.50
C GLU A 170 -9.50 -15.20 17.08
N ARG A 171 -10.62 -15.80 16.67
CA ARG A 171 -10.82 -16.28 15.29
C ARG A 171 -10.88 -15.14 14.30
N ASP A 172 -11.51 -14.02 14.67
CA ASP A 172 -11.53 -12.81 13.84
C ASP A 172 -10.10 -12.31 13.58
N ALA A 173 -9.27 -12.23 14.62
CA ALA A 173 -7.88 -11.80 14.50
C ALA A 173 -7.01 -12.77 13.70
N ALA A 174 -7.21 -14.08 13.86
CA ALA A 174 -6.54 -15.09 13.04
C ALA A 174 -6.95 -14.97 11.57
N PHE A 175 -8.24 -14.77 11.27
CA PHE A 175 -8.70 -14.54 9.90
C PHE A 175 -8.05 -13.30 9.29
N HIS A 176 -8.04 -12.16 9.98
CA HIS A 176 -7.40 -10.94 9.48
C HIS A 176 -5.90 -11.14 9.25
N ARG A 177 -5.22 -11.96 10.07
CA ARG A 177 -3.81 -12.28 9.88
C ARG A 177 -3.55 -13.08 8.60
N VAL A 178 -4.35 -14.11 8.34
CA VAL A 178 -4.29 -14.88 7.09
C VAL A 178 -4.57 -13.97 5.91
N TRP A 179 -5.67 -13.21 5.99
CA TRP A 179 -6.11 -12.31 4.93
C TRP A 179 -5.05 -11.25 4.59
N THR A 180 -4.50 -10.57 5.60
CA THR A 180 -3.44 -9.56 5.40
C THR A 180 -2.21 -10.15 4.72
N ARG A 181 -1.80 -11.37 5.06
CA ARG A 181 -0.65 -12.01 4.40
C ARG A 181 -0.94 -12.37 2.96
N LYS A 182 -2.13 -12.91 2.67
CA LYS A 182 -2.57 -13.20 1.31
C LYS A 182 -2.62 -11.94 0.47
N GLU A 183 -3.24 -10.87 0.97
CA GLU A 183 -3.30 -9.57 0.28
C GLU A 183 -1.92 -8.96 0.05
N ALA A 184 -0.98 -9.08 1.01
CA ALA A 184 0.38 -8.63 0.81
C ALA A 184 1.03 -9.37 -0.38
N VAL A 185 0.86 -10.69 -0.51
CA VAL A 185 1.35 -11.43 -1.67
C VAL A 185 0.67 -11.00 -2.97
N VAL A 186 -0.67 -10.86 -2.98
CA VAL A 186 -1.42 -10.36 -4.15
C VAL A 186 -0.92 -8.98 -4.59
N LYS A 187 -0.64 -8.09 -3.64
CA LYS A 187 -0.10 -6.76 -3.93
C LYS A 187 1.32 -6.82 -4.50
N ALA A 188 2.12 -7.81 -4.11
CA ALA A 188 3.44 -8.04 -4.68
C ALA A 188 3.36 -8.54 -6.13
N THR A 189 2.39 -9.41 -6.47
CA THR A 189 2.20 -9.86 -7.86
C THR A 189 1.65 -8.74 -8.76
N GLY A 190 0.86 -7.83 -8.19
CA GLY A 190 0.21 -6.74 -8.92
C GLY A 190 -0.98 -7.18 -9.78
N LEU A 191 -1.36 -8.45 -9.74
CA LEU A 191 -2.46 -9.03 -10.53
C LEU A 191 -3.85 -8.71 -9.95
N GLY A 192 -3.90 -8.27 -8.70
CA GLY A 192 -5.15 -8.09 -7.97
C GLY A 192 -5.80 -9.42 -7.56
N LEU A 193 -6.91 -9.33 -6.82
CA LEU A 193 -7.59 -10.50 -6.25
C LEU A 193 -8.09 -11.44 -7.36
N SER A 194 -8.75 -10.91 -8.40
CA SER A 194 -9.29 -11.70 -9.52
C SER A 194 -8.22 -12.40 -10.36
N GLY A 195 -6.97 -11.93 -10.31
CA GLY A 195 -5.85 -12.51 -11.06
C GLY A 195 -4.98 -13.45 -10.22
N THR A 196 -5.35 -13.73 -8.97
CA THR A 196 -4.55 -14.56 -8.05
C THR A 196 -5.40 -15.68 -7.48
N GLU A 197 -4.94 -16.93 -7.59
CA GLU A 197 -5.59 -18.10 -7.00
C GLU A 197 -5.32 -18.17 -5.49
N LEU A 198 -6.02 -17.33 -4.71
CA LEU A 198 -5.83 -17.19 -3.27
C LEU A 198 -5.97 -18.51 -2.49
N GLY A 199 -6.88 -19.39 -2.92
CA GLY A 199 -7.09 -20.71 -2.32
C GLY A 199 -5.91 -21.67 -2.49
N LEU A 200 -4.91 -21.35 -3.31
CA LEU A 200 -3.65 -22.11 -3.45
C LEU A 200 -2.47 -21.46 -2.71
N LEU A 201 -2.64 -20.23 -2.22
CA LEU A 201 -1.62 -19.51 -1.48
C LEU A 201 -1.76 -19.79 0.02
N GLU A 202 -0.91 -20.66 0.55
CA GLU A 202 -0.86 -20.96 1.98
C GLU A 202 -0.04 -19.90 2.74
N THR A 203 -0.55 -19.42 3.88
CA THR A 203 0.18 -18.52 4.77
C THR A 203 0.50 -19.19 6.11
N HIS A 204 1.70 -18.94 6.63
CA HIS A 204 2.17 -19.56 7.89
C HIS A 204 2.75 -18.54 8.87
N PRO A 205 2.51 -18.73 10.20
CA PRO A 205 1.49 -19.64 10.77
C PRO A 205 0.09 -19.18 10.36
N ALA A 206 -0.86 -20.07 10.06
CA ALA A 206 -2.25 -19.65 9.86
C ALA A 206 -2.79 -18.90 11.09
#